data_AF-A0A1C5CD22-F1
#
_entry.id   AF-A0A1C5CD22-F1
#
_cell.length_a   1.000
_cell.length_b   1.000
_cell.length_c   1.000
_cell.angle_alpha   90.00
_cell.angle_beta   90.00
_cell.angle_gamma   90.00
#
_symmetry.space_group_name_H-M   'P 1'
#
loop_
_entity.id
_entity.type
_entity.pdbx_description
1 polymer ?
#
loop_
_entity_poly.entity_id
_entity_poly.type
_entity_poly.pdbx_seq_one_letter_code
_entity_poly.pdbx_strand_id
1 'polypeptide(L)'
;MLPGKPVAQRPVVRPVEQREEVVGPPCPACGTPNPPGRKFCRRCATPLNPQAAPAPLPWWRTIWPFRRRVRAGSGRWVRVLVILLVVIALCVGGFLLLPAGRALFEDTRDKLGGSKAITATKVTASAAVPGHPASNTTDGLSNRYWGAPGPGASVTYTFGKPFRMVDLIITNGASDAPQQYATEARALQMDMEVTSSDGTVHRESLSLSDKAGHQTIPTGISDVVRVRLVLHSVTGLTPGRHVALAEVEFFQRS
;
A
#
# COMPACT_ATOMS: atom_id res chain seq x y z
N MET A 1 52.94 34.15 -89.63
CA MET A 1 53.93 33.61 -88.68
C MET A 1 53.32 33.69 -87.29
N LEU A 2 52.91 32.57 -86.69
CA LEU A 2 52.40 32.55 -85.31
C LEU A 2 53.59 32.43 -84.33
N PRO A 3 53.62 33.18 -83.21
CA PRO A 3 54.70 33.13 -82.23
C PRO A 3 54.73 31.80 -81.45
N GLY A 4 55.95 31.32 -81.19
CA GLY A 4 56.24 30.00 -80.61
C GLY A 4 55.85 29.83 -79.14
N LYS A 5 55.49 28.59 -78.78
CA LYS A 5 55.11 28.15 -77.42
C LYS A 5 56.29 28.28 -76.43
N PRO A 6 56.08 28.81 -75.21
CA PRO A 6 57.12 28.89 -74.19
C PRO A 6 57.44 27.51 -73.60
N VAL A 7 58.73 27.24 -73.37
CA VAL A 7 59.24 26.01 -72.74
C VAL A 7 59.46 26.25 -71.25
N ALA A 8 59.01 25.32 -70.40
CA ALA A 8 59.15 25.41 -68.95
C ALA A 8 60.62 25.21 -68.49
N GLN A 9 61.07 26.02 -67.51
CA GLN A 9 62.42 25.96 -66.97
C GLN A 9 62.66 24.71 -66.11
N ARG A 10 63.88 24.15 -66.21
CA ARG A 10 64.30 22.96 -65.48
C ARG A 10 64.61 23.29 -64.00
N PRO A 11 64.10 22.52 -63.03
CA PRO A 11 64.29 22.82 -61.61
C PRO A 11 65.75 22.64 -61.16
N VAL A 12 66.22 23.59 -60.35
CA VAL A 12 67.55 23.59 -59.74
C VAL A 12 67.49 22.90 -58.37
N VAL A 13 68.39 21.95 -58.12
CA VAL A 13 68.49 21.24 -56.84
C VAL A 13 69.22 22.11 -55.82
N ARG A 14 68.59 22.36 -54.66
CA ARG A 14 69.20 23.11 -53.55
C ARG A 14 70.30 22.28 -52.86
N PRO A 15 71.45 22.88 -52.49
CA PRO A 15 72.44 22.21 -51.64
C PRO A 15 71.83 21.85 -50.28
N VAL A 16 72.21 20.69 -49.73
CA VAL A 16 71.81 20.26 -48.39
C VAL A 16 72.78 20.85 -47.37
N GLU A 17 72.23 21.65 -46.45
CA GLU A 17 72.98 22.32 -45.39
C GLU A 17 73.53 21.29 -44.38
N GLN A 18 74.81 21.43 -44.00
CA GLN A 18 75.49 20.52 -43.07
C GLN A 18 74.85 20.59 -41.67
N ARG A 19 74.68 19.42 -41.03
CA ARG A 19 73.99 19.31 -39.73
C ARG A 19 74.85 19.88 -38.60
N GLU A 20 74.37 20.96 -37.99
CA GLU A 20 74.88 21.47 -36.72
C GLU A 20 74.89 20.40 -35.62
N GLU A 21 75.96 20.40 -34.83
CA GLU A 21 76.18 19.49 -33.71
C GLU A 21 75.29 19.92 -32.54
N VAL A 22 74.16 19.23 -32.38
CA VAL A 22 73.15 19.62 -31.39
C VAL A 22 73.49 19.06 -30.01
N VAL A 23 73.88 19.95 -29.09
CA VAL A 23 74.11 19.64 -27.68
C VAL A 23 72.81 19.72 -26.88
N GLY A 24 72.48 18.65 -26.16
CA GLY A 24 71.35 18.61 -25.22
C GLY A 24 71.12 17.23 -24.62
N PRO A 25 70.22 17.07 -23.64
CA PRO A 25 70.10 15.85 -22.85
C PRO A 25 69.77 14.62 -23.73
N PRO A 26 70.36 13.45 -23.41
CA PRO A 26 70.14 12.24 -24.18
C PRO A 26 68.70 11.75 -23.99
N CYS A 27 68.11 11.22 -25.07
CA CYS A 27 66.82 10.56 -24.98
C CYS A 27 66.89 9.34 -24.03
N PRO A 28 65.91 9.15 -23.12
CA PRO A 28 65.92 8.02 -22.20
C PRO A 28 65.77 6.66 -22.89
N ALA A 29 65.26 6.60 -24.13
CA ALA A 29 65.07 5.35 -24.87
C ALA A 29 66.22 5.02 -25.85
N CYS A 30 66.80 6.02 -26.52
CA CYS A 30 67.78 5.77 -27.60
C CYS A 30 69.09 6.55 -27.48
N GLY A 31 69.27 7.33 -26.41
CA GLY A 31 70.50 8.08 -26.12
C GLY A 31 70.80 9.26 -27.03
N THR A 32 70.01 9.51 -28.09
CA THR A 32 70.28 10.62 -29.03
C THR A 32 70.17 11.97 -28.32
N PRO A 33 71.16 12.88 -28.45
CA PRO A 33 71.07 14.21 -27.87
C PRO A 33 69.99 15.02 -28.61
N ASN A 34 69.13 15.68 -27.83
CA ASN A 34 68.05 16.52 -28.37
C ASN A 34 68.22 17.95 -27.87
N PRO A 35 68.02 18.96 -28.74
CA PRO A 35 68.13 20.36 -28.33
C PRO A 35 67.10 20.67 -27.25
N PRO A 36 67.40 21.61 -26.34
CA PRO A 36 66.44 22.05 -25.34
C PRO A 36 65.14 22.54 -25.99
N GLY A 37 64.00 22.22 -25.38
CA GLY A 37 62.67 22.61 -25.86
C GLY A 37 61.96 21.58 -26.75
N ARG A 38 62.60 20.47 -27.17
CA ARG A 38 61.89 19.39 -27.88
C ARG A 38 61.03 18.55 -26.94
N LYS A 39 59.79 18.28 -27.36
CA LYS A 39 58.86 17.38 -26.65
C LYS A 39 59.10 15.90 -26.97
N PHE A 40 59.57 15.62 -28.18
CA PHE A 40 59.82 14.27 -28.69
C PHE A 40 61.25 14.13 -29.23
N CYS A 41 61.80 12.92 -29.12
CA CYS A 41 63.13 12.61 -29.63
C CYS A 41 63.17 12.74 -31.16
N ARG A 42 64.21 13.40 -31.69
CA ARG A 42 64.43 13.59 -33.13
C ARG A 42 64.68 12.31 -33.92
N ARG A 43 65.04 11.21 -33.24
CA ARG A 43 65.39 9.92 -33.88
C ARG A 43 64.31 8.85 -33.71
N CYS A 44 63.85 8.61 -32.48
CA CYS A 44 62.90 7.53 -32.19
C CYS A 44 61.51 8.01 -31.77
N ALA A 45 61.25 9.33 -31.80
CA ALA A 45 59.98 9.95 -31.40
C ALA A 45 59.52 9.71 -29.95
N THR A 46 60.35 9.12 -29.08
CA THR A 46 60.02 8.97 -27.65
C THR A 46 59.81 10.34 -26.98
N PRO A 47 58.75 10.53 -26.17
CA PRO A 47 58.55 11.76 -25.42
C PRO A 47 59.70 11.96 -24.42
N LEU A 48 60.33 13.13 -24.46
CA LEU A 48 61.48 13.44 -23.59
C LEU A 48 61.06 13.88 -22.18
N ASN A 49 59.80 14.26 -22.02
CA ASN A 49 59.18 14.56 -20.74
C ASN A 49 57.85 13.79 -20.61
N PRO A 50 57.90 12.49 -20.30
CA PRO A 50 56.68 11.74 -20.04
C PRO A 50 56.11 12.22 -18.70
N GLN A 51 55.10 13.08 -18.74
CA GLN A 51 54.26 13.29 -17.56
C GLN A 51 53.59 11.96 -17.22
N ALA A 52 53.68 11.54 -15.95
CA ALA A 52 52.94 10.38 -15.47
C ALA A 52 51.46 10.57 -15.79
N ALA A 53 50.84 9.58 -16.43
CA ALA A 53 49.42 9.61 -16.71
C ALA A 53 48.67 9.76 -15.37
N PRO A 54 47.65 10.64 -15.29
CA PRO A 54 46.84 10.74 -14.09
C PRO A 54 46.19 9.38 -13.80
N ALA A 55 46.11 9.01 -12.52
CA ALA A 55 45.48 7.77 -12.10
C ALA A 55 44.03 7.68 -12.64
N PRO A 56 43.57 6.47 -13.04
CA PRO A 56 42.21 6.29 -13.50
C PRO A 56 41.22 6.74 -12.42
N LEU A 57 40.17 7.45 -12.84
CA LEU A 57 39.13 7.89 -11.92
C LEU A 57 38.39 6.67 -11.33
N PRO A 58 37.93 6.74 -10.06
CA PRO A 58 37.10 5.69 -9.48
C PRO A 58 35.82 5.45 -10.29
N TRP A 59 35.43 4.18 -10.44
CA TRP A 59 34.31 3.74 -11.29
C TRP A 59 32.97 4.45 -11.01
N TRP A 60 32.72 4.85 -9.77
CA TRP A 60 31.49 5.57 -9.39
C TRP A 60 31.42 6.99 -9.97
N ARG A 61 32.56 7.64 -10.27
CA ARG A 61 32.59 8.94 -10.97
C ARG A 61 32.36 8.83 -12.47
N THR A 62 32.51 7.63 -13.05
CA THR A 62 32.21 7.36 -14.46
C THR A 62 30.74 7.04 -14.70
N ILE A 63 30.03 6.48 -13.70
CA ILE A 63 28.61 6.10 -13.83
C ILE A 63 27.67 7.29 -13.59
N TRP A 64 28.05 8.28 -12.78
CA TRP A 64 27.20 9.43 -12.42
C TRP A 64 27.83 10.79 -12.80
N PRO A 65 27.65 11.28 -14.04
CA PRO A 65 28.19 12.56 -14.46
C PRO A 65 27.26 13.69 -14.01
N PHE A 66 27.36 14.11 -12.75
CA PHE A 66 26.49 15.16 -12.20
C PHE A 66 26.56 16.51 -12.93
N ARG A 67 27.56 16.75 -13.79
CA ARG A 67 27.64 17.98 -14.61
C ARG A 67 28.30 17.73 -15.96
N ARG A 68 27.61 17.07 -16.90
CA ARG A 68 27.84 17.35 -18.33
C ARG A 68 27.29 18.75 -18.61
N ARG A 69 28.16 19.78 -18.57
CA ARG A 69 27.88 21.05 -19.24
C ARG A 69 27.95 20.81 -20.75
N VAL A 70 26.87 20.27 -21.30
CA VAL A 70 26.62 20.35 -22.74
C VAL A 70 26.45 21.83 -23.08
N ARG A 71 27.28 22.30 -24.02
CA ARG A 71 27.20 23.65 -24.59
C ARG A 71 25.75 23.93 -25.00
N ALA A 72 25.28 25.12 -24.64
CA ALA A 72 23.91 25.57 -24.86
C ALA A 72 23.46 25.40 -26.32
N GLY A 73 22.29 24.79 -26.51
CA GLY A 73 21.59 24.69 -27.79
C GLY A 73 20.28 23.92 -27.63
N SER A 74 19.15 24.57 -27.93
CA SER A 74 17.77 24.08 -28.13
C SER A 74 17.04 23.22 -27.06
N GLY A 75 17.71 22.57 -26.10
CA GLY A 75 17.07 21.62 -25.17
C GLY A 75 16.28 22.19 -23.99
N ARG A 76 16.35 23.52 -23.75
CA ARG A 76 15.67 24.16 -22.61
C ARG A 76 14.14 24.12 -22.77
N TRP A 77 13.65 24.44 -23.96
CA TRP A 77 12.21 24.41 -24.25
C TRP A 77 11.65 22.99 -24.27
N VAL A 78 12.43 22.03 -24.78
CA VAL A 78 12.07 20.60 -24.71
C VAL A 78 11.95 20.13 -23.26
N ARG A 79 12.90 20.48 -22.38
CA ARG A 79 12.80 20.17 -20.94
C ARG A 79 11.58 20.82 -20.29
N VAL A 80 11.31 22.09 -20.59
CA VAL A 80 10.14 22.79 -20.04
C VAL A 80 8.84 22.12 -20.50
N LEU A 81 8.73 21.76 -21.78
CA LEU A 81 7.57 21.04 -22.32
C LEU A 81 7.39 19.67 -21.67
N VAL A 82 8.46 18.90 -21.48
CA VAL A 82 8.39 17.60 -20.81
C VAL A 82 7.96 17.76 -19.35
N ILE A 83 8.51 18.72 -18.61
CA ILE A 83 8.12 19.00 -17.23
C ILE A 83 6.64 19.41 -17.17
N LEU A 84 6.20 20.30 -18.06
CA LEU A 84 4.81 20.74 -18.13
C LEU A 84 3.86 19.55 -18.41
N LEU A 85 4.21 18.69 -19.35
CA LEU A 85 3.42 17.49 -19.67
C LEU A 85 3.34 16.52 -18.47
N VAL A 86 4.44 16.31 -17.74
CA VAL A 86 4.44 15.49 -16.53
C VAL A 86 3.55 16.10 -15.44
N VAL A 87 3.64 17.42 -15.21
CA VAL A 87 2.79 18.11 -14.24
C VAL A 87 1.31 18.01 -14.64
N ILE A 88 0.99 18.23 -15.91
CA ILE A 88 -0.38 18.07 -16.43
C ILE A 88 -0.86 16.63 -16.23
N ALA A 89 -0.04 15.63 -16.56
CA ALA A 89 -0.39 14.22 -16.37
C ALA A 89 -0.62 13.87 -14.89
N LEU A 90 0.18 14.43 -13.96
CA LEU A 90 -0.03 14.27 -12.52
C LEU A 90 -1.30 14.98 -12.04
N CYS A 91 -1.59 16.18 -12.54
CA CYS A 91 -2.82 16.90 -12.21
C CYS A 91 -4.06 16.18 -12.75
N VAL A 92 -4.02 15.69 -13.98
CA VAL A 92 -5.11 14.91 -14.59
C VAL A 92 -5.27 13.57 -13.90
N GLY A 93 -4.17 12.85 -13.65
CA GLY A 93 -4.19 11.60 -12.89
C GLY A 93 -4.73 11.79 -11.47
N GLY A 94 -4.28 12.83 -10.77
CA GLY A 94 -4.84 13.24 -9.49
C GLY A 94 -6.33 13.53 -9.60
N PHE A 95 -6.76 14.38 -10.54
CA PHE A 95 -8.16 14.75 -10.73
C PHE A 95 -9.08 13.57 -11.07
N LEU A 96 -8.63 12.63 -11.90
CA LEU A 96 -9.37 11.41 -12.25
C LEU A 96 -9.40 10.40 -11.10
N LEU A 97 -8.39 10.38 -10.22
CA LEU A 97 -8.34 9.54 -9.03
C LEU A 97 -9.04 10.17 -7.81
N LEU A 98 -9.26 11.49 -7.79
CA LEU A 98 -10.00 12.18 -6.73
C LEU A 98 -11.40 11.61 -6.48
N PRO A 99 -12.27 11.35 -7.48
CA PRO A 99 -13.58 10.76 -7.22
C PRO A 99 -13.49 9.33 -6.65
N ALA A 100 -12.51 8.53 -7.09
CA ALA A 100 -12.28 7.20 -6.52
C ALA A 100 -11.75 7.27 -5.08
N GLY A 101 -10.86 8.22 -4.78
CA GLY A 101 -10.37 8.49 -3.43
C GLY A 101 -11.44 9.06 -2.50
N ARG A 102 -12.32 9.94 -3.00
CA ARG A 102 -13.49 10.47 -2.29
C ARG A 102 -14.47 9.33 -1.97
N ALA A 103 -14.82 8.49 -2.94
CA ALA A 103 -15.69 7.34 -2.71
C ALA A 103 -15.12 6.36 -1.67
N LEU A 104 -13.81 6.10 -1.72
CA LEU A 104 -13.14 5.25 -0.72
C LEU A 104 -13.10 5.90 0.68
N PHE A 105 -12.85 7.21 0.74
CA PHE A 105 -12.82 7.97 1.99
C PHE A 105 -14.21 8.17 2.59
N GLU A 106 -15.24 8.38 1.77
CA GLU A 106 -16.64 8.50 2.15
C GLU A 106 -17.21 7.14 2.58
N ASP A 107 -16.90 6.04 1.89
CA ASP A 107 -17.26 4.67 2.33
C ASP A 107 -16.57 4.29 3.66
N THR A 108 -15.33 4.74 3.86
CA THR A 108 -14.64 4.57 5.15
C THR A 108 -15.22 5.48 6.22
N ARG A 109 -15.60 6.73 5.88
CA ARG A 109 -16.20 7.69 6.81
C ARG A 109 -17.63 7.31 7.20
N ASP A 110 -18.42 6.74 6.31
CA ASP A 110 -19.77 6.25 6.60
C ASP A 110 -19.71 4.97 7.45
N LYS A 111 -18.69 4.13 7.27
CA LYS A 111 -18.37 3.01 8.18
C LYS A 111 -17.79 3.47 9.53
N LEU A 112 -17.29 4.70 9.61
CA LEU A 112 -16.71 5.31 10.82
C LEU A 112 -17.57 6.46 11.38
N GLY A 113 -18.81 6.60 10.91
CA GLY A 113 -19.79 7.56 11.40
C GLY A 113 -20.32 7.17 12.79
N GLY A 114 -19.44 7.18 13.79
CA GLY A 114 -19.72 7.19 15.22
C GLY A 114 -20.91 6.35 15.68
N SER A 115 -20.90 5.04 15.47
CA SER A 115 -21.85 4.19 16.19
C SER A 115 -21.31 3.94 17.61
N LYS A 116 -22.15 4.12 18.63
CA LYS A 116 -21.79 3.93 20.04
C LYS A 116 -22.45 2.65 20.55
N ALA A 117 -21.65 1.76 21.14
CA ALA A 117 -22.16 0.57 21.80
C ALA A 117 -23.11 0.94 22.96
N ILE A 118 -24.23 0.22 23.07
CA ILE A 118 -25.20 0.34 24.14
C ILE A 118 -25.46 -1.03 24.78
N THR A 119 -25.33 -1.10 26.09
CA THR A 119 -25.56 -2.34 26.85
C THR A 119 -27.02 -2.45 27.26
N ALA A 120 -27.58 -3.65 27.14
CA ALA A 120 -28.90 -3.95 27.66
C ALA A 120 -28.93 -3.83 29.19
N THR A 121 -29.98 -3.23 29.73
CA THR A 121 -30.19 -3.12 31.19
C THR A 121 -30.66 -4.44 31.82
N LYS A 122 -31.29 -5.30 31.03
CA LYS A 122 -31.77 -6.62 31.47
C LYS A 122 -31.68 -7.59 30.31
N VAL A 123 -31.17 -8.78 30.61
CA VAL A 123 -31.09 -9.91 29.67
C VAL A 123 -31.80 -11.10 30.27
N THR A 124 -32.74 -11.69 29.52
CA THR A 124 -33.49 -12.88 29.93
C THR A 124 -33.57 -13.86 28.78
N ALA A 125 -33.40 -15.16 29.03
CA ALA A 125 -33.57 -16.19 28.02
C ALA A 125 -34.73 -17.13 28.38
N SER A 126 -35.29 -17.80 27.36
CA SER A 126 -36.30 -18.83 27.55
C SER A 126 -35.75 -20.07 28.25
N ALA A 127 -34.46 -20.35 28.09
CA ALA A 127 -33.74 -21.43 28.75
C ALA A 127 -32.24 -21.13 28.79
N ALA A 128 -31.52 -21.74 29.72
CA ALA A 128 -30.06 -21.70 29.77
C ALA A 128 -29.52 -23.02 30.34
N VAL A 129 -28.43 -23.51 29.76
CA VAL A 129 -27.67 -24.66 30.28
C VAL A 129 -26.83 -24.20 31.49
N PRO A 130 -26.65 -25.04 32.53
CA PRO A 130 -25.83 -24.68 33.69
C PRO A 130 -24.44 -24.17 33.30
N GLY A 131 -24.00 -23.06 33.92
CA GLY A 131 -22.71 -22.42 33.63
C GLY A 131 -22.70 -21.46 32.43
N HIS A 132 -23.75 -21.44 31.61
CA HIS A 132 -23.83 -20.63 30.39
C HIS A 132 -25.08 -19.73 30.37
N PRO A 133 -25.21 -18.78 31.33
CA PRO A 133 -26.38 -17.91 31.42
C PRO A 133 -26.47 -16.92 30.26
N ALA A 134 -27.67 -16.38 30.05
CA ALA A 134 -27.94 -15.38 29.03
C ALA A 134 -27.11 -14.09 29.19
N SER A 135 -26.67 -13.77 30.41
CA SER A 135 -25.84 -12.59 30.67
C SER A 135 -24.47 -12.64 29.98
N ASN A 136 -23.99 -13.83 29.63
CA ASN A 136 -22.73 -14.01 28.92
C ASN A 136 -22.76 -13.41 27.51
N THR A 137 -23.94 -13.11 26.93
CA THR A 137 -24.01 -12.50 25.59
C THR A 137 -23.85 -10.97 25.58
N THR A 138 -23.58 -10.38 26.74
CA THR A 138 -23.42 -8.92 26.89
C THR A 138 -22.29 -8.56 27.86
N ASP A 139 -21.42 -9.51 28.18
CA ASP A 139 -20.35 -9.32 29.15
C ASP A 139 -19.06 -8.76 28.51
N GLY A 140 -19.08 -8.55 27.19
CA GLY A 140 -17.94 -8.05 26.41
C GLY A 140 -16.85 -9.10 26.20
N LEU A 141 -17.11 -10.38 26.51
CA LEU A 141 -16.16 -11.47 26.36
C LEU A 141 -16.63 -12.46 25.29
N SER A 142 -15.91 -12.51 24.18
CA SER A 142 -16.18 -13.46 23.08
C SER A 142 -15.76 -14.91 23.36
N ASN A 143 -15.34 -15.24 24.58
CA ASN A 143 -14.97 -16.59 25.01
C ASN A 143 -15.89 -17.15 26.12
N ARG A 144 -16.94 -16.40 26.47
CA ARG A 144 -18.09 -16.88 27.22
C ARG A 144 -19.29 -16.81 26.31
N TYR A 145 -20.31 -17.60 26.63
CA TYR A 145 -21.47 -17.71 25.76
C TYR A 145 -22.71 -18.09 26.56
N TRP A 146 -23.87 -17.75 26.01
CA TRP A 146 -25.15 -18.31 26.43
C TRP A 146 -25.35 -19.68 25.80
N GLY A 147 -25.66 -20.67 26.63
CA GLY A 147 -25.91 -22.04 26.20
C GLY A 147 -27.42 -22.30 26.14
N ALA A 148 -27.96 -22.43 24.93
CA ALA A 148 -29.34 -22.76 24.67
C ALA A 148 -29.52 -24.27 24.43
N PRO A 149 -30.59 -24.89 24.95
CA PRO A 149 -30.78 -26.35 24.83
C PRO A 149 -31.05 -26.83 23.39
N GLY A 150 -31.45 -25.93 22.48
CA GLY A 150 -31.79 -26.31 21.11
C GLY A 150 -32.44 -25.19 20.30
N PRO A 151 -32.93 -25.48 19.08
CA PRO A 151 -33.63 -24.53 18.24
C PRO A 151 -34.95 -24.07 18.90
N GLY A 152 -35.38 -22.84 18.60
CA GLY A 152 -36.53 -22.19 19.20
C GLY A 152 -36.24 -21.52 20.56
N ALA A 153 -35.08 -21.77 21.16
CA ALA A 153 -34.63 -21.02 22.31
C ALA A 153 -34.45 -19.54 21.95
N SER A 154 -34.74 -18.65 22.90
CA SER A 154 -34.69 -17.21 22.67
C SER A 154 -34.03 -16.46 23.81
N VAL A 155 -33.38 -15.34 23.47
CA VAL A 155 -32.81 -14.38 24.40
C VAL A 155 -33.40 -13.01 24.13
N THR A 156 -33.74 -12.29 25.20
CA THR A 156 -34.41 -10.99 25.15
C THR A 156 -33.58 -9.97 25.92
N TYR A 157 -33.31 -8.86 25.25
CA TYR A 157 -32.55 -7.71 25.72
C TYR A 157 -33.52 -6.55 25.92
N THR A 158 -33.47 -5.91 27.09
CA THR A 158 -34.30 -4.75 27.42
C THR A 158 -33.42 -3.55 27.71
N PHE A 159 -33.78 -2.39 27.17
CA PHE A 159 -33.03 -1.15 27.28
C PHE A 159 -33.79 -0.15 28.14
N GLY A 160 -33.06 0.56 29.01
CA GLY A 160 -33.67 1.50 29.97
C GLY A 160 -34.19 2.79 29.34
N LYS A 161 -33.73 3.12 28.13
CA LYS A 161 -34.17 4.28 27.35
C LYS A 161 -34.34 3.89 25.88
N PRO A 162 -35.38 4.37 25.19
CA PRO A 162 -35.51 4.18 23.74
C PRO A 162 -34.30 4.76 23.01
N PHE A 163 -33.82 4.07 21.98
CA PHE A 163 -32.71 4.53 21.16
C PHE A 163 -32.87 4.12 19.69
N ARG A 164 -32.16 4.82 18.79
CA ARG A 164 -32.06 4.45 17.38
C ARG A 164 -31.01 3.37 17.22
N MET A 165 -31.41 2.11 17.02
CA MET A 165 -30.50 1.01 16.71
C MET A 165 -30.04 1.12 15.26
N VAL A 166 -28.73 1.16 15.05
CA VAL A 166 -28.11 1.27 13.72
C VAL A 166 -27.37 0.00 13.33
N ASP A 167 -26.73 -0.69 14.26
CA ASP A 167 -26.08 -1.97 14.00
C ASP A 167 -26.34 -2.96 15.14
N LEU A 168 -26.38 -4.24 14.75
CA LEU A 168 -26.32 -5.38 15.64
C LEU A 168 -25.09 -6.20 15.26
N ILE A 169 -24.19 -6.46 16.20
CA ILE A 169 -23.06 -7.37 16.00
C ILE A 169 -23.34 -8.66 16.77
N ILE A 170 -23.23 -9.78 16.07
CA ILE A 170 -23.42 -11.12 16.64
C ILE A 170 -22.12 -11.91 16.54
N THR A 171 -21.69 -12.49 17.66
CA THR A 171 -20.66 -13.53 17.71
C THR A 171 -21.35 -14.87 17.94
N ASN A 172 -21.52 -15.62 16.86
CA ASN A 172 -22.20 -16.92 16.87
C ASN A 172 -21.27 -18.04 17.37
N GLY A 173 -21.85 -19.12 17.91
CA GLY A 173 -21.08 -20.24 18.45
C GLY A 173 -20.47 -19.94 19.82
N ALA A 174 -19.51 -20.77 20.22
CA ALA A 174 -18.90 -20.65 21.56
C ALA A 174 -17.86 -19.54 21.66
N SER A 175 -17.29 -19.10 20.54
CA SER A 175 -16.29 -18.02 20.50
C SER A 175 -16.06 -17.47 19.10
N ASP A 176 -15.50 -16.26 19.00
CA ASP A 176 -14.93 -15.69 17.78
C ASP A 176 -13.60 -16.36 17.36
N ALA A 177 -12.93 -17.06 18.27
CA ALA A 177 -11.71 -17.78 17.97
C ALA A 177 -11.98 -19.06 17.17
N PRO A 178 -11.33 -19.29 16.00
CA PRO A 178 -11.60 -20.44 15.13
C PRO A 178 -11.51 -21.81 15.82
N GLN A 179 -10.61 -21.97 16.78
CA GLN A 179 -10.39 -23.22 17.51
C GLN A 179 -11.54 -23.54 18.48
N GLN A 180 -12.23 -22.51 18.99
CA GLN A 180 -13.29 -22.65 19.99
C GLN A 180 -14.69 -22.51 19.36
N TYR A 181 -14.81 -21.78 18.25
CA TYR A 181 -16.08 -21.50 17.56
C TYR A 181 -17.00 -22.72 17.41
N ALA A 182 -16.44 -23.85 16.96
CA ALA A 182 -17.20 -25.05 16.64
C ALA A 182 -17.17 -26.14 17.74
N THR A 183 -16.75 -25.82 18.97
CA THR A 183 -16.80 -26.79 20.09
C THR A 183 -18.24 -27.06 20.53
N GLU A 184 -19.12 -26.06 20.43
CA GLU A 184 -20.55 -26.16 20.67
C GLU A 184 -21.37 -26.01 19.39
N ALA A 185 -22.66 -26.37 19.46
CA ALA A 185 -23.57 -26.16 18.36
C ALA A 185 -23.81 -24.65 18.14
N ARG A 186 -24.28 -24.27 16.96
CA ARG A 186 -24.50 -22.86 16.60
C ARG A 186 -25.69 -22.70 15.69
N ALA A 187 -26.31 -21.51 15.69
CA ALA A 187 -27.45 -21.21 14.84
C ALA A 187 -26.96 -20.71 13.48
N LEU A 188 -27.59 -21.16 12.39
CA LEU A 188 -27.36 -20.64 11.03
C LEU A 188 -28.45 -19.65 10.62
N GLN A 189 -29.56 -19.64 11.35
CA GLN A 189 -30.62 -18.64 11.19
C GLN A 189 -31.08 -18.15 12.56
N MET A 190 -31.47 -16.89 12.65
CA MET A 190 -32.06 -16.32 13.86
C MET A 190 -33.16 -15.35 13.48
N ASP A 191 -34.29 -15.38 14.18
CA ASP A 191 -35.32 -14.36 14.01
C ASP A 191 -35.10 -13.26 15.05
N MET A 192 -35.01 -12.01 14.58
CA MET A 192 -34.90 -10.82 15.40
C MET A 192 -36.25 -10.12 15.46
N GLU A 193 -36.79 -9.97 16.66
CA GLU A 193 -37.99 -9.17 16.95
C GLU A 193 -37.58 -7.92 17.74
N VAL A 194 -37.77 -6.75 17.16
CA VAL A 194 -37.44 -5.45 17.77
C VAL A 194 -38.73 -4.75 18.14
N THR A 195 -38.94 -4.49 19.43
CA THR A 195 -40.07 -3.71 19.93
C THR A 195 -39.65 -2.26 20.17
N SER A 196 -40.36 -1.34 19.54
CA SER A 196 -40.23 0.10 19.70
C SER A 196 -41.06 0.60 20.90
N SER A 197 -40.79 1.80 21.39
CA SER A 197 -41.47 2.35 22.58
C SER A 197 -42.97 2.61 22.38
N ASP A 198 -43.41 2.76 21.12
CA ASP A 198 -44.82 2.86 20.72
C ASP A 198 -45.55 1.50 20.68
N GLY A 199 -44.83 0.40 20.92
CA GLY A 199 -45.36 -0.97 20.86
C GLY A 199 -45.27 -1.62 19.48
N THR A 200 -44.77 -0.91 18.46
CA THR A 200 -44.53 -1.48 17.13
C THR A 200 -43.48 -2.59 17.23
N VAL A 201 -43.75 -3.72 16.55
CA VAL A 201 -42.83 -4.85 16.49
C VAL A 201 -42.33 -5.03 15.06
N HIS A 202 -41.02 -4.88 14.88
CA HIS A 202 -40.32 -5.19 13.64
C HIS A 202 -39.77 -6.61 13.73
N ARG A 203 -39.98 -7.43 12.69
CA ARG A 203 -39.40 -8.77 12.60
C ARG A 203 -38.49 -8.87 11.40
N GLU A 204 -37.32 -9.47 11.59
CA GLU A 204 -36.34 -9.71 10.56
C GLU A 204 -35.72 -11.10 10.75
N SER A 205 -35.55 -11.84 9.66
CA SER A 205 -34.88 -13.14 9.71
C SER A 205 -33.42 -12.98 9.28
N LEU A 206 -32.51 -13.34 10.18
CA LEU A 206 -31.07 -13.19 10.05
C LEU A 206 -30.48 -14.51 9.58
N SER A 207 -29.68 -14.47 8.52
CA SER A 207 -28.87 -15.63 8.09
C SER A 207 -27.44 -15.44 8.60
N LEU A 208 -26.97 -16.37 9.40
CA LEU A 208 -25.62 -16.34 9.98
C LEU A 208 -24.67 -17.20 9.19
N SER A 209 -23.48 -16.66 8.91
CA SER A 209 -22.40 -17.42 8.30
C SER A 209 -21.91 -18.50 9.25
N ASP A 210 -21.58 -19.67 8.70
CA ASP A 210 -20.94 -20.74 9.47
C ASP A 210 -19.41 -20.54 9.56
N LYS A 211 -18.99 -19.40 10.10
CA LYS A 211 -17.59 -19.03 10.30
C LYS A 211 -17.42 -18.31 11.63
N ALA A 212 -16.25 -18.54 12.22
CA ALA A 212 -15.82 -17.83 13.43
C ALA A 212 -15.65 -16.34 13.15
N GLY A 213 -15.98 -15.53 14.15
CA GLY A 213 -15.85 -14.07 14.11
C GLY A 213 -17.18 -13.33 14.26
N HIS A 214 -17.06 -12.01 14.26
CA HIS A 214 -18.18 -11.10 14.38
C HIS A 214 -18.95 -10.99 13.06
N GLN A 215 -20.27 -10.89 13.15
CA GLN A 215 -21.16 -10.66 12.02
C GLN A 215 -21.98 -9.41 12.29
N THR A 216 -21.79 -8.39 11.46
CA THR A 216 -22.52 -7.12 11.56
C THR A 216 -23.78 -7.18 10.70
N ILE A 217 -24.91 -6.90 11.33
CA ILE A 217 -26.21 -6.77 10.70
C ILE A 217 -26.57 -5.28 10.76
N PRO A 218 -26.52 -4.57 9.62
CA PRO A 218 -27.01 -3.21 9.54
C PRO A 218 -28.51 -3.20 9.83
N THR A 219 -28.91 -2.30 10.71
CA THR A 219 -30.31 -2.09 11.06
C THR A 219 -30.68 -0.64 10.76
N GLY A 220 -31.74 -0.14 11.40
CA GLY A 220 -32.20 1.23 11.19
C GLY A 220 -33.52 1.49 11.89
N ILE A 221 -33.68 0.95 13.10
CA ILE A 221 -34.94 0.92 13.82
C ILE A 221 -34.90 1.98 14.93
N SER A 222 -35.94 2.81 15.02
CA SER A 222 -36.02 3.89 16.02
C SER A 222 -36.67 3.42 17.29
N ASP A 223 -36.39 4.15 18.37
CA ASP A 223 -37.10 4.05 19.64
C ASP A 223 -37.13 2.62 20.22
N VAL A 224 -36.07 1.86 19.98
CA VAL A 224 -35.94 0.47 20.41
C VAL A 224 -35.89 0.39 21.93
N VAL A 225 -36.78 -0.42 22.52
CA VAL A 225 -36.81 -0.69 23.96
C VAL A 225 -36.56 -2.16 24.30
N ARG A 226 -36.80 -3.05 23.34
CA ARG A 226 -36.59 -4.50 23.50
C ARG A 226 -36.15 -5.13 22.19
N VAL A 227 -35.17 -6.01 22.25
CA VAL A 227 -34.80 -6.90 21.15
C VAL A 227 -34.89 -8.34 21.63
N ARG A 228 -35.57 -9.20 20.87
CA ARG A 228 -35.65 -10.63 21.13
C ARG A 228 -35.05 -11.37 19.95
N LEU A 229 -34.11 -12.26 20.22
CA LEU A 229 -33.50 -13.13 19.23
C LEU A 229 -33.95 -14.56 19.48
N VAL A 230 -34.40 -15.24 18.43
CA VAL A 230 -34.83 -16.65 18.47
C VAL A 230 -33.90 -17.46 17.59
N LEU A 231 -33.31 -18.52 18.15
CA LEU A 231 -32.37 -19.38 17.44
C LEU A 231 -33.11 -20.35 16.51
N HIS A 232 -32.77 -20.35 15.24
CA HIS A 232 -33.31 -21.27 14.22
C HIS A 232 -32.17 -21.98 13.48
N SER A 233 -32.53 -23.00 12.69
CA SER A 233 -31.60 -23.76 11.82
C SER A 233 -30.23 -24.03 12.48
N VAL A 234 -30.16 -24.96 13.42
CA VAL A 234 -28.95 -25.21 14.21
C VAL A 234 -28.06 -26.28 13.56
N THR A 235 -26.74 -26.14 13.70
CA THR A 235 -25.76 -27.13 13.23
C THR A 235 -24.81 -27.56 14.36
N GLY A 236 -24.36 -28.81 14.31
CA GLY A 236 -23.44 -29.38 15.31
C GLY A 236 -24.10 -29.78 16.63
N LEU A 237 -25.44 -29.77 16.73
CA LEU A 237 -26.15 -30.20 17.94
C LEU A 237 -26.16 -31.73 18.05
N THR A 238 -25.39 -32.26 19.00
CA THR A 238 -25.27 -33.69 19.31
C THR A 238 -25.41 -33.91 20.81
N PRO A 239 -25.59 -35.16 21.30
CA PRO A 239 -25.60 -35.43 22.73
C PRO A 239 -24.36 -34.85 23.42
N GLY A 240 -24.58 -34.14 24.54
CA GLY A 240 -23.53 -33.46 25.31
C GLY A 240 -23.18 -32.03 24.84
N ARG A 241 -23.68 -31.60 23.68
CA ARG A 241 -23.50 -30.23 23.16
C ARG A 241 -24.79 -29.43 23.27
N HIS A 242 -24.66 -28.11 23.20
CA HIS A 242 -25.76 -27.16 23.22
C HIS A 242 -25.51 -26.04 22.20
N VAL A 243 -26.52 -25.22 21.92
CA VAL A 243 -26.38 -24.11 20.98
C VAL A 243 -25.76 -22.93 21.70
N ALA A 244 -24.60 -22.49 21.25
CA ALA A 244 -23.86 -21.39 21.85
C ALA A 244 -24.05 -20.10 21.04
N LEU A 245 -24.23 -19.01 21.78
CA LEU A 245 -24.21 -17.63 21.30
C LEU A 245 -23.26 -16.85 22.20
N ALA A 246 -22.10 -16.45 21.68
CA ALA A 246 -21.03 -15.85 22.47
C ALA A 246 -21.37 -14.44 22.90
N GLU A 247 -21.63 -13.54 21.96
CA GLU A 247 -21.83 -12.12 22.26
C GLU A 247 -22.85 -11.49 21.31
N VAL A 248 -23.60 -10.53 21.80
CA VAL A 248 -24.53 -9.69 21.04
C VAL A 248 -24.36 -8.23 21.46
N GLU A 249 -23.87 -7.42 20.53
CA GLU A 249 -23.61 -5.99 20.76
C GLU A 249 -24.58 -5.14 19.95
N PHE A 250 -25.12 -4.10 20.60
CA PHE A 250 -26.06 -3.17 20.01
C PHE A 250 -25.41 -1.81 19.85
N PHE A 251 -25.66 -1.14 18.73
CA PHE A 251 -25.08 0.16 18.45
C PHE A 251 -26.16 1.19 18.16
N GLN A 252 -25.96 2.40 18.69
CA GLN A 252 -26.79 3.57 18.41
C GLN A 252 -26.02 4.64 17.64
N ARG A 253 -26.73 5.46 16.88
CA ARG A 253 -26.13 6.63 16.23
C ARG A 253 -25.63 7.63 17.30
N SER A 254 -24.38 8.11 17.17
CA SER A 254 -23.85 9.22 17.98
C SER A 254 -24.55 10.54 17.72
#